data_AF-A0A1I1P1R7-F1
#
_entry.id   AF-A0A1I1P1R7-F1
#
_cell.length_a   1.000
_cell.length_b   1.000
_cell.length_c   1.000
_cell.angle_alpha   90.00
_cell.angle_beta   90.00
_cell.angle_gamma   90.00
#
_symmetry.space_group_name_H-M   'P 1'
#
loop_
_entity.id
_entity.type
_entity.pdbx_description
1 polymer ?
#
loop_
_entity_poly.entity_id
_entity_poly.type
_entity_poly.pdbx_seq_one_letter_code
_entity_poly.pdbx_strand_id
1 'polypeptide(L)'
;MRRQLGIMAIISLINLTVHAQGPALTRIHIFNATTPLGYILIKTTANDTNPIKIKTLTWATIQTTGDSLGFVVNDKSYFAHFEAGKQYYFVAQATYNSRIVFTEKSEREFLLSVHVNPTKGPDVYNMDKVSN
;
A
#
# COMPACT_ATOMS: atom_id res chain seq x y z
N MET A 1 -27.90 27.74 -35.50
CA MET A 1 -26.65 26.94 -35.51
C MET A 1 -25.62 27.34 -34.44
N ARG A 2 -25.28 28.63 -34.23
CA ARG A 2 -24.26 29.03 -33.23
C ARG A 2 -24.55 28.62 -31.76
N ARG A 3 -25.83 28.54 -31.34
CA ARG A 3 -26.21 28.12 -29.98
C ARG A 3 -26.03 26.61 -29.71
N GLN A 4 -26.12 25.75 -30.72
CA GLN A 4 -26.00 24.29 -30.52
C GLN A 4 -24.54 23.82 -30.40
N LEU A 5 -23.60 24.52 -31.03
CA LEU A 5 -22.17 24.28 -30.88
C LEU A 5 -21.66 24.54 -29.45
N GLY A 6 -22.21 25.55 -28.76
CA GLY A 6 -21.87 25.83 -27.37
C GLY A 6 -22.35 24.75 -26.39
N ILE A 7 -23.55 24.20 -26.62
CA ILE A 7 -24.11 23.14 -25.77
C ILE A 7 -23.30 21.84 -25.91
N MET A 8 -22.91 21.48 -27.13
CA MET A 8 -22.05 20.30 -27.38
C MET A 8 -20.68 20.45 -26.71
N ALA A 9 -20.05 21.63 -26.80
CA ALA A 9 -18.76 21.88 -26.15
C ALA A 9 -18.83 21.76 -24.62
N ILE A 10 -19.93 22.18 -24.00
CA ILE A 10 -20.15 22.07 -22.55
C ILE A 10 -20.33 20.60 -22.14
N ILE A 11 -21.10 19.81 -22.89
CA ILE A 11 -21.31 18.38 -22.61
C ILE A 11 -19.99 17.61 -22.76
N SER A 12 -19.15 17.95 -23.75
CA SER A 12 -17.82 17.34 -23.89
C SER A 12 -16.89 17.69 -22.72
N LEU A 13 -16.94 18.94 -22.22
CA LEU A 13 -16.14 19.36 -21.05
C LEU A 13 -16.57 18.66 -19.75
N ILE A 14 -17.88 18.42 -19.57
CA ILE A 14 -18.41 17.71 -18.40
C ILE A 14 -18.01 16.22 -18.41
N ASN A 15 -17.96 15.58 -19.59
CA ASN A 15 -17.52 14.18 -19.68
C ASN A 15 -16.01 13.99 -19.44
N LEU A 16 -15.20 15.02 -19.71
CA LEU A 16 -13.75 15.03 -19.47
C LEU A 16 -13.39 15.15 -17.98
N THR A 17 -14.20 15.84 -17.16
CA THR A 17 -13.94 15.97 -15.71
C THR A 17 -14.37 14.74 -14.92
N VAL A 18 -15.37 13.98 -15.40
CA VAL A 18 -15.89 12.79 -14.70
C VAL A 18 -14.97 11.57 -14.81
N HIS A 19 -14.12 11.47 -15.84
CA HIS A 19 -13.19 10.35 -16.01
C HIS A 19 -11.81 10.53 -15.35
N ALA A 20 -11.56 11.67 -14.69
CA ALA A 20 -10.26 11.98 -14.08
C ALA A 20 -10.18 11.73 -12.57
N GLN A 21 -11.28 11.32 -11.92
CA GLN A 21 -11.36 11.18 -10.46
C GLN A 21 -11.52 9.71 -10.02
N GLY A 22 -10.66 8.82 -10.54
CA GLY A 22 -10.42 7.57 -9.82
C GLY A 22 -9.82 7.91 -8.44
N PRO A 23 -10.22 7.22 -7.35
CA PRO A 23 -9.60 7.43 -6.05
C PRO A 23 -8.08 7.24 -6.17
N ALA A 24 -7.31 8.24 -5.73
CA ALA A 24 -5.87 8.22 -5.86
C ALA A 24 -5.29 7.04 -5.05
N LEU A 25 -4.61 6.12 -5.72
CA LEU A 25 -4.03 4.93 -5.11
C LEU A 25 -2.97 5.31 -4.06
N THR A 26 -3.18 4.87 -2.82
CA THR A 26 -2.17 4.92 -1.77
C THR A 26 -1.21 3.75 -1.92
N ARG A 27 0.10 4.00 -1.82
CA ARG A 27 1.14 2.96 -1.91
C ARG A 27 1.87 2.81 -0.59
N ILE A 28 1.90 1.59 -0.08
CA ILE A 28 2.56 1.26 1.18
C ILE A 28 3.69 0.29 0.86
N HIS A 29 4.93 0.76 0.98
CA HIS A 29 6.13 -0.01 0.76
C HIS A 29 6.58 -0.62 2.09
N ILE A 30 6.74 -1.94 2.14
CA ILE A 30 7.14 -2.66 3.34
C ILE A 30 8.37 -3.50 3.00
N PHE A 31 9.46 -3.29 3.72
CA PHE A 31 10.62 -4.15 3.69
C PHE A 31 10.62 -5.05 4.91
N ASN A 32 10.54 -6.36 4.70
CA ASN A 32 10.61 -7.34 5.77
C ASN A 32 12.07 -7.71 6.09
N ALA A 33 12.61 -7.12 7.16
CA ALA A 33 13.93 -7.44 7.71
C ALA A 33 13.85 -8.32 8.98
N THR A 34 12.77 -9.08 9.19
CA THR A 34 12.54 -9.88 10.41
C THR A 34 13.26 -11.22 10.43
N THR A 35 14.58 -11.25 10.25
CA THR A 35 15.37 -12.49 10.39
C THR A 35 15.49 -12.86 11.88
N PRO A 36 15.11 -14.08 12.36
CA PRO A 36 14.74 -15.30 11.63
C PRO A 36 13.23 -15.64 11.61
N LEU A 37 12.32 -14.72 11.94
CA LEU A 37 10.87 -14.97 12.06
C LEU A 37 10.19 -15.44 10.75
N GLY A 38 10.86 -15.30 9.61
CA GLY A 38 10.53 -16.00 8.36
C GLY A 38 9.48 -15.31 7.48
N TYR A 39 8.47 -14.67 8.07
CA TYR A 39 7.49 -13.88 7.34
C TYR A 39 6.71 -12.91 8.25
N ILE A 40 6.07 -11.93 7.62
CA ILE A 40 5.03 -11.09 8.22
C ILE A 40 3.72 -11.27 7.44
N LEU A 41 2.59 -11.12 8.13
CA LEU A 41 1.26 -11.16 7.52
C LEU A 41 0.68 -9.75 7.49
N ILE A 42 0.16 -9.35 6.34
CA ILE A 42 -0.48 -8.06 6.15
C ILE A 42 -1.91 -8.30 5.69
N LYS A 43 -2.86 -7.67 6.38
CA LYS A 43 -4.27 -7.65 6.02
C LYS A 43 -4.67 -6.21 5.68
N THR A 44 -5.79 -6.05 5.01
CA THR A 44 -6.45 -4.75 4.91
C THR A 44 -7.85 -4.88 5.46
N THR A 45 -8.47 -3.77 5.81
CA THR A 45 -9.91 -3.77 6.16
C THR A 45 -10.77 -4.29 5.00
N ALA A 46 -10.30 -4.15 3.75
CA ALA A 46 -10.96 -4.67 2.55
C ALA A 46 -10.74 -6.17 2.30
N ASN A 47 -9.67 -6.77 2.84
CA ASN A 47 -9.31 -8.17 2.65
C ASN A 47 -8.74 -8.78 3.94
N ASP A 48 -9.63 -9.07 4.89
CA ASP A 48 -9.29 -9.68 6.19
C ASP A 48 -9.13 -11.22 6.10
N THR A 49 -9.73 -11.86 5.10
CA THR A 49 -9.74 -13.32 4.96
C THR A 49 -8.51 -13.88 4.26
N ASN A 50 -7.85 -13.11 3.38
CA ASN A 50 -6.67 -13.56 2.64
C ASN A 50 -5.47 -12.62 2.91
N PRO A 51 -4.73 -12.82 4.01
CA PRO A 51 -3.55 -12.01 4.32
C PRO A 51 -2.44 -12.17 3.26
N ILE A 52 -1.79 -11.07 2.91
CA ILE A 52 -0.53 -11.10 2.16
C ILE A 52 0.58 -11.59 3.07
N LYS A 53 1.30 -12.62 2.61
CA LYS A 53 2.50 -13.12 3.27
C LYS A 53 3.76 -12.52 2.64
N ILE A 54 4.46 -11.65 3.38
CA ILE A 54 5.73 -11.08 2.94
C ILE A 54 6.86 -11.87 3.61
N LYS A 55 7.67 -12.57 2.82
CA LYS A 55 8.81 -13.38 3.32
C LYS A 55 9.94 -12.49 3.85
N THR A 56 10.81 -13.04 4.67
CA THR A 56 12.04 -12.35 5.12
C THR A 56 12.88 -11.88 3.92
N LEU A 57 13.56 -10.74 4.09
CA LEU A 57 14.38 -10.06 3.09
C LEU A 57 13.61 -9.77 1.79
N THR A 58 12.31 -9.48 1.90
CA THR A 58 11.47 -9.14 0.75
C THR A 58 10.91 -7.74 0.90
N TRP A 59 10.99 -6.96 -0.17
CA TRP A 59 10.26 -5.71 -0.33
C TRP A 59 8.92 -6.01 -1.01
N ALA A 60 7.83 -5.61 -0.38
CA ALA A 60 6.50 -5.59 -0.97
C ALA A 60 5.95 -4.16 -1.12
N THR A 61 5.16 -3.91 -2.16
CA THR A 61 4.38 -2.68 -2.35
C THR A 61 2.90 -3.04 -2.38
N ILE A 62 2.15 -2.47 -1.46
CA ILE A 62 0.70 -2.68 -1.34
C ILE A 62 0.00 -1.42 -1.85
N GLN A 63 -0.92 -1.57 -2.79
CA GLN A 63 -1.72 -0.50 -3.37
C GLN A 63 -3.17 -0.62 -2.89
N THR A 64 -3.76 0.48 -2.39
CA THR A 64 -5.15 0.52 -1.90
C THR A 64 -5.81 1.86 -2.21
N THR A 65 -7.10 1.87 -2.55
CA THR A 65 -7.92 3.08 -2.74
C THR A 65 -8.43 3.73 -1.45
N GLY A 66 -8.21 3.13 -0.26
CA GLY A 66 -8.79 3.61 1.00
C GLY A 66 -8.14 3.07 2.29
N ASP A 67 -8.78 3.40 3.40
CA ASP A 67 -8.27 4.31 4.44
C ASP A 67 -7.63 3.59 5.63
N SER A 68 -7.41 2.28 5.58
CA SER A 68 -6.75 1.56 6.66
C SER A 68 -6.07 0.28 6.21
N LEU A 69 -4.78 0.13 6.52
CA LEU A 69 -4.05 -1.13 6.35
C LEU A 69 -3.89 -1.80 7.72
N GLY A 70 -4.19 -3.09 7.80
CA GLY A 70 -4.11 -3.91 9.00
C GLY A 70 -2.82 -4.73 9.03
N PHE A 71 -1.86 -4.34 9.86
CA PHE A 71 -0.65 -5.13 10.08
C PHE A 71 -0.99 -6.27 11.06
N VAL A 72 -0.74 -7.54 10.68
CA VAL A 72 -0.90 -8.66 11.61
C VAL A 72 0.43 -8.93 12.28
N VAL A 73 0.46 -8.71 13.59
CA VAL A 73 1.63 -8.97 14.44
C VAL A 73 1.20 -9.92 15.55
N ASN A 74 1.79 -11.12 15.58
CA ASN A 74 1.50 -12.15 16.58
C ASN A 74 -0.01 -12.42 16.73
N ASP A 75 -0.69 -12.70 15.61
CA ASP A 75 -2.13 -12.98 15.52
C ASP A 75 -3.06 -11.83 15.95
N LYS A 76 -2.52 -10.63 16.18
CA LYS A 76 -3.28 -9.41 16.44
C LYS A 76 -3.19 -8.46 15.25
N SER A 77 -4.34 -7.97 14.82
CA SER A 77 -4.45 -6.97 13.76
C SER A 77 -4.35 -5.56 14.33
N TYR A 78 -3.43 -4.76 13.79
CA TYR A 78 -3.25 -3.35 14.10
C TYR A 78 -3.55 -2.53 12.85
N PHE A 79 -4.54 -1.65 12.92
CA PHE A 79 -4.94 -0.84 11.78
C PHE A 79 -4.34 0.56 11.90
N ALA A 80 -3.69 1.01 10.83
CA ALA A 80 -3.24 2.38 10.68
C ALA A 80 -4.00 3.05 9.55
N HIS A 81 -4.36 4.31 9.74
CA HIS A 81 -5.04 5.11 8.73
C HIS A 81 -4.02 5.73 7.76
N PHE A 82 -4.30 5.65 6.47
CA PHE A 82 -3.44 6.20 5.42
C PHE A 82 -4.22 7.15 4.53
N GLU A 83 -3.60 8.28 4.20
CA GLU A 83 -4.21 9.26 3.31
C GLU A 83 -4.19 8.76 1.86
N ALA A 84 -5.28 9.04 1.13
CA ALA A 84 -5.42 8.72 -0.29
C ALA A 84 -4.30 9.37 -1.12
N GLY A 85 -3.76 8.63 -2.10
CA GLY A 85 -2.75 9.13 -3.03
C GLY A 85 -1.35 9.36 -2.45
N LYS A 86 -1.12 9.07 -1.17
CA LYS A 86 0.20 9.18 -0.54
C LYS A 86 1.01 7.89 -0.66
N GLN A 87 2.32 8.04 -0.42
CA GLN A 87 3.25 6.93 -0.34
C GLN A 87 3.84 6.84 1.06
N TYR A 88 3.91 5.63 1.59
CA TYR A 88 4.42 5.33 2.92
C TYR A 88 5.48 4.24 2.84
N TYR A 89 6.50 4.32 3.68
CA TYR A 89 7.62 3.40 3.67
C TYR A 89 7.86 2.84 5.07
N PHE A 90 7.83 1.52 5.21
CA PHE A 90 7.99 0.82 6.47
C PHE A 90 9.08 -0.23 6.41
N VAL A 91 9.86 -0.32 7.47
CA VAL A 91 10.76 -1.45 7.70
C VAL A 91 10.22 -2.26 8.86
N ALA A 92 10.00 -3.55 8.64
CA ALA A 92 9.63 -4.50 9.68
C ALA A 92 10.89 -5.18 10.22
N GLN A 93 11.13 -5.11 11.53
CA GLN A 93 12.31 -5.70 12.18
C GLN A 93 11.90 -6.57 13.36
N ALA A 94 12.66 -7.65 13.60
CA ALA A 94 12.51 -8.46 14.80
C ALA A 94 13.31 -7.83 15.94
N THR A 95 12.68 -7.61 17.08
CA THR A 95 13.36 -7.21 18.33
C THR A 95 13.97 -8.42 19.03
N TYR A 96 14.82 -8.18 20.04
CA TYR A 96 15.45 -9.24 20.84
C TYR A 96 14.44 -10.21 21.48
N ASN A 97 13.21 -9.74 21.76
CA ASN A 97 12.11 -10.55 22.29
C ASN A 97 11.24 -11.20 21.19
N SER A 98 11.73 -11.31 19.95
CA SER A 98 10.98 -11.85 18.81
C SER A 98 9.68 -11.10 18.50
N ARG A 99 9.53 -9.85 18.95
CA ARG A 99 8.41 -8.99 18.56
C ARG A 99 8.75 -8.28 17.26
N ILE A 100 7.80 -8.28 16.33
CA ILE A 100 7.92 -7.52 15.08
C ILE A 100 7.57 -6.07 15.38
N VAL A 101 8.43 -5.15 14.98
CA VAL A 101 8.20 -3.71 15.03
C VAL A 101 8.20 -3.19 13.61
N PHE A 102 7.17 -2.42 13.27
CA PHE A 102 7.11 -1.65 12.05
C PHE A 102 7.55 -0.23 12.35
N THR A 103 8.51 0.27 11.59
CA THR A 103 8.99 1.65 11.71
C THR A 103 8.79 2.36 10.39
N GLU A 104 8.05 3.46 10.41
CA GLU A 104 7.94 4.36 9.26
C GLU A 104 9.28 5.04 9.01
N LYS A 105 9.66 5.14 7.74
CA LYS A 105 10.92 5.69 7.27
C LYS A 105 10.67 6.72 6.18
N SER A 106 11.61 7.63 5.98
CA SER A 106 11.67 8.35 4.71
C SER A 106 11.98 7.41 3.56
N GLU A 107 11.63 7.79 2.33
CA GLU A 107 11.96 7.03 1.12
C GLU A 107 13.46 6.71 1.04
N ARG A 108 14.32 7.69 1.34
CA ARG A 108 15.78 7.51 1.30
C ARG A 108 16.26 6.47 2.31
N GLU A 109 15.80 6.54 3.56
CA GLU A 109 16.17 5.57 4.59
C GLU A 109 15.66 4.17 4.27
N PHE A 110 14.47 4.09 3.69
CA PHE A 110 13.90 2.82 3.23
C PHE A 110 14.74 2.20 2.12
N LEU A 111 15.05 2.96 1.06
CA LEU A 111 15.86 2.49 -0.05
C LEU A 111 17.25 2.06 0.41
N LEU A 112 17.86 2.81 1.33
CA LEU A 112 19.13 2.41 1.94
C LEU A 112 18.99 1.07 2.67
N SER A 113 17.94 0.91 3.49
CA SER A 113 17.66 -0.34 4.22
C SER A 113 17.49 -1.54 3.28
N VAL A 114 16.78 -1.35 2.17
CA VAL A 114 16.61 -2.36 1.11
C VAL A 114 17.95 -2.70 0.46
N HIS A 115 18.78 -1.69 0.14
CA HIS A 115 20.01 -1.86 -0.63
C HIS A 115 21.15 -2.52 0.16
N VAL A 116 21.23 -2.27 1.47
CA VAL A 116 22.25 -2.88 2.34
C VAL A 116 21.94 -4.33 2.74
N ASN A 117 20.77 -4.84 2.34
CA ASN A 117 20.35 -6.22 2.58
C ASN A 117 20.20 -6.97 1.24
N PRO A 118 20.34 -8.30 1.20
CA PRO A 118 20.11 -9.12 0.00
C PRO A 118 18.60 -9.23 -0.28
N THR A 119 17.97 -8.11 -0.62
CA THR A 119 16.53 -7.97 -0.71
C THR A 119 15.98 -8.49 -2.04
N LYS A 120 14.86 -9.21 -2.00
CA LYS A 120 14.04 -9.57 -3.16
C LYS A 120 12.88 -8.59 -3.34
N GLY A 121 12.52 -8.26 -4.58
CA GLY A 121 11.32 -7.47 -4.91
C GLY A 121 11.63 -6.17 -5.68
N PRO A 122 10.67 -5.22 -5.76
CA PRO A 122 9.39 -5.22 -5.06
C PRO A 122 8.36 -6.22 -5.60
N ASP A 123 7.72 -6.99 -4.72
CA ASP A 123 6.49 -7.73 -5.01
C ASP A 123 5.29 -6.77 -4.88
N VAL A 124 4.45 -6.63 -5.91
CA VAL A 124 3.34 -5.67 -5.92
C VAL A 124 2.01 -6.37 -5.68
N TYR A 125 1.20 -5.82 -4.76
CA TYR A 125 -0.11 -6.32 -4.40
C TYR A 125 -1.16 -5.21 -4.50
N ASN A 126 -2.22 -5.45 -5.27
CA ASN A 126 -3.35 -4.53 -5.39
C ASN A 126 -4.50 -5.03 -4.50
N MET A 127 -4.93 -4.19 -3.57
CA MET A 127 -5.93 -4.50 -2.54
C MET A 127 -7.29 -3.85 -2.81
N ASP A 128 -7.46 -3.20 -3.96
CA ASP A 128 -8.74 -2.62 -4.36
C ASP A 128 -9.79 -3.73 -4.44
N LYS A 129 -10.99 -3.43 -3.93
CA LYS A 129 -12.13 -4.35 -3.86
C LYS A 129 -12.14 -5.27 -5.08
N VAL A 130 -12.03 -6.58 -4.83
CA VAL A 130 -12.64 -7.57 -5.73
C VAL A 130 -14.12 -7.22 -5.76
N SER A 131 -14.47 -6.41 -6.74
CA SER A 131 -15.84 -6.02 -7.03
C SER A 131 -16.46 -7.27 -7.63
N ASN A 132 -17.24 -8.00 -6.84
CA ASN A 132 -18.29 -8.86 -7.41
C ASN A 132 -19.48 -7.98 -7.77
#